data_AF-A0A1S3JSR5-F1
#
_entry.id   AF-A0A1S3JSR5-F1
#
_cell.length_a   1.000
_cell.length_b   1.000
_cell.length_c   1.000
_cell.angle_alpha   90.00
_cell.angle_beta   90.00
_cell.angle_gamma   90.00
#
_symmetry.space_group_name_H-M   'P 1'
#
loop_
_entity.id
_entity.type
_entity.pdbx_description
1 polymer ?
#
loop_
_entity_poly.entity_id
_entity_poly.type
_entity_poly.pdbx_seq_one_letter_code
_entity_poly.pdbx_strand_id
1 'polypeptide(L)'
;MLWYAGKFAITFCLLALSFLCVIASEKWYVHYLGAFFLASFWHQCGFFMHDFMHTQGFHKAKIDRWLGTFFGTVCLGVSGSWWRDEHFSHHALTNTVNPETKWSDPQAHEAIFAQNERLFPLHNSLFEYYAIKVQHITFLPTCILFGRVAIILDSFREEKNVREWVAFVIHWTWICLLLSFLPTWYECFVFYSMAAIFEGVLHIQLLISHYCKPFYLENDICTTQNWYRMQVISNINIVNPVWMDWFHGGLNFHIEHHLFPLMPRHNYRKANKHVKHVCKELGITFDECTWSEAVIRTIQHLKKMSTHFSLNPN
;
A
#
# COMPACT_ATOMS: atom_id res chain seq x y z
N MET A 1 11.69 -19.50 4.46
CA MET A 1 12.47 -19.16 5.67
C MET A 1 13.79 -18.46 5.38
N LEU A 2 14.77 -19.09 4.72
CA LEU A 2 16.06 -18.43 4.38
C LEU A 2 15.89 -17.12 3.60
N TRP A 3 14.95 -17.09 2.66
CA TRP A 3 14.59 -15.88 1.91
C TRP A 3 14.14 -14.72 2.81
N TYR A 4 13.25 -14.99 3.77
CA TYR A 4 12.80 -13.99 4.75
C TYR A 4 13.95 -13.52 5.65
N ALA A 5 14.80 -14.44 6.13
CA ALA A 5 15.93 -14.09 6.97
C ALA A 5 16.90 -13.12 6.26
N GLY A 6 17.22 -13.37 4.98
CA GLY A 6 18.04 -12.45 4.19
C GLY A 6 17.38 -11.08 3.99
N LYS A 7 16.07 -11.06 3.73
CA LYS A 7 15.30 -9.81 3.60
C LYS A 7 15.24 -9.03 4.92
N PHE A 8 15.05 -9.71 6.04
CA PHE A 8 15.11 -9.09 7.37
C PHE A 8 16.47 -8.47 7.65
N ALA A 9 17.56 -9.19 7.36
CA ALA A 9 18.91 -8.68 7.56
C ALA A 9 19.13 -7.37 6.77
N ILE A 10 18.76 -7.34 5.48
CA ILE A 10 18.86 -6.12 4.66
C ILE A 10 18.04 -4.99 5.27
N THR A 11 16.80 -5.26 5.68
CA THR A 11 15.93 -4.23 6.27
C THR A 11 16.48 -3.68 7.58
N PHE A 12 16.94 -4.52 8.50
CA PHE A 12 17.54 -4.05 9.76
C PHE A 12 18.91 -3.36 9.54
N CYS A 13 19.65 -3.70 8.48
CA CYS A 13 20.82 -2.92 8.07
C CYS A 13 20.42 -1.49 7.65
N LEU A 14 19.29 -1.29 6.96
CA LEU A 14 18.81 0.07 6.63
C LEU A 14 18.50 0.87 7.90
N LEU A 15 17.84 0.25 8.88
CA LEU A 15 17.59 0.89 10.18
C LEU A 15 18.90 1.26 10.88
N ALA A 16 19.85 0.32 10.94
CA ALA A 16 21.16 0.57 11.56
C ALA A 16 21.92 1.70 10.86
N LEU A 17 21.87 1.78 9.53
CA LEU A 17 22.45 2.87 8.76
C LEU A 17 21.77 4.21 9.06
N SER A 18 20.45 4.25 9.23
CA SER A 18 19.74 5.46 9.68
C SER A 18 20.26 5.93 11.04
N PHE A 19 20.36 5.03 12.03
CA PHE A 19 20.90 5.37 13.35
C PHE A 19 22.36 5.82 13.27
N LEU A 20 23.19 5.15 12.47
CA LEU A 20 24.59 5.52 12.28
C LEU A 20 24.71 6.92 11.67
N CYS A 21 23.91 7.25 10.66
CA CYS A 21 23.90 8.58 10.04
C CYS A 21 23.55 9.68 11.05
N VAL A 22 22.62 9.42 11.96
CA VAL A 22 22.16 10.40 12.96
C VAL A 22 23.13 10.51 14.14
N ILE A 23 23.73 9.41 14.60
CA ILE A 23 24.57 9.40 15.81
C ILE A 23 26.04 9.73 15.50
N ALA A 24 26.57 9.31 14.35
CA ALA A 24 28.00 9.38 14.06
C ALA A 24 28.45 10.67 13.34
N SER A 25 27.53 11.58 13.04
CA SER A 25 27.82 12.81 12.31
C SER A 25 26.88 13.92 12.78
N GLU A 26 27.36 15.16 12.83
CA GLU A 26 26.53 16.35 13.11
C GLU A 26 26.09 17.07 11.83
N LYS A 27 26.54 16.60 10.66
CA LYS A 27 26.29 17.27 9.39
C LYS A 27 24.86 16.98 8.89
N TRP A 28 24.09 18.04 8.66
CA TRP A 28 22.68 17.97 8.21
C TRP A 28 22.45 17.06 7.00
N TYR A 29 23.35 17.04 6.02
CA TYR A 29 23.17 16.22 4.81
C TYR A 29 23.36 14.71 5.10
N VAL A 30 24.11 14.35 6.14
CA VAL A 30 24.22 12.95 6.60
C VAL A 30 22.94 12.55 7.31
N HIS A 31 22.32 13.45 8.08
CA HIS A 31 20.99 13.20 8.65
C HIS A 31 19.94 12.97 7.55
N TYR A 32 19.99 13.73 6.45
CA TYR A 32 19.07 13.55 5.34
C TYR A 32 19.26 12.19 4.63
N LEU A 33 20.49 11.72 4.52
CA LEU A 33 20.76 10.34 4.08
C LEU A 33 20.20 9.32 5.08
N GLY A 34 20.29 9.60 6.38
CA GLY A 34 19.63 8.80 7.42
C GLY A 34 18.12 8.73 7.22
N ALA A 35 17.46 9.84 6.90
CA ALA A 35 16.01 9.88 6.62
C ALA A 35 15.63 8.99 5.43
N PHE A 36 16.46 8.97 4.38
CA PHE A 36 16.27 8.06 3.25
C PHE A 36 16.40 6.58 3.65
N PHE A 37 17.35 6.23 4.52
CA PHE A 37 17.47 4.87 5.04
C PHE A 37 16.30 4.48 5.94
N LEU A 38 15.80 5.40 6.78
CA LEU A 38 14.60 5.21 7.59
C LEU A 38 13.36 4.96 6.71
N ALA A 39 13.19 5.78 5.66
CA ALA A 39 12.11 5.60 4.69
C ALA A 39 12.20 4.24 4.00
N SER A 40 13.40 3.83 3.57
CA SER A 40 13.63 2.53 2.93
C SER A 40 13.36 1.36 3.89
N PHE A 41 13.68 1.53 5.18
CA PHE A 41 13.32 0.57 6.23
C PHE A 41 11.80 0.43 6.37
N TRP A 42 11.08 1.55 6.57
CA TRP A 42 9.62 1.56 6.66
C TRP A 42 8.94 0.96 5.43
N HIS A 43 9.42 1.33 4.26
CA HIS A 43 8.94 0.81 2.98
C HIS A 43 9.00 -0.73 2.95
N GLN A 44 10.13 -1.32 3.34
CA GLN A 44 10.24 -2.79 3.40
C GLN A 44 9.41 -3.40 4.54
N CYS A 45 9.29 -2.72 5.68
CA CYS A 45 8.43 -3.14 6.79
C CYS A 45 6.96 -3.21 6.40
N GLY A 46 6.47 -2.29 5.55
CA GLY A 46 5.11 -2.37 4.99
C GLY A 46 4.87 -3.65 4.21
N PHE A 47 5.83 -4.06 3.38
CA PHE A 47 5.71 -5.34 2.67
C PHE A 47 5.81 -6.57 3.58
N PHE A 48 6.60 -6.52 4.65
CA PHE A 48 6.60 -7.62 5.62
C PHE A 48 5.30 -7.70 6.41
N MET A 49 4.78 -6.55 6.87
CA MET A 49 3.46 -6.48 7.48
C MET A 49 2.43 -7.13 6.57
N HIS A 50 2.43 -6.75 5.30
CA HIS A 50 1.56 -7.29 4.27
C HIS A 50 1.67 -8.83 4.17
N ASP A 51 2.88 -9.36 3.95
CA ASP A 51 3.11 -10.81 3.83
C ASP A 51 2.60 -11.58 5.06
N PHE A 52 2.91 -11.09 6.26
CA PHE A 52 2.58 -11.79 7.50
C PHE A 52 1.10 -11.64 7.88
N MET A 53 0.46 -10.53 7.55
CA MET A 53 -0.98 -10.38 7.76
C MET A 53 -1.79 -11.26 6.79
N HIS A 54 -1.21 -11.62 5.65
CA HIS A 54 -1.69 -12.68 4.77
C HIS A 54 -1.30 -14.10 5.17
N THR A 55 -0.56 -14.29 6.26
CA THR A 55 -0.08 -15.63 6.67
C THR A 55 0.81 -16.31 5.61
N GLN A 56 1.55 -15.52 4.82
CA GLN A 56 2.47 -15.99 3.77
C GLN A 56 3.82 -16.47 4.32
N GLY A 57 4.18 -16.07 5.53
CA GLY A 57 5.51 -16.30 6.09
C GLY A 57 5.74 -17.73 6.53
N PHE A 58 5.08 -18.10 7.63
CA PHE A 58 5.22 -19.38 8.31
C PHE A 58 4.01 -20.29 8.12
N HIS A 59 2.96 -19.79 7.48
CA HIS A 59 1.66 -20.46 7.35
C HIS A 59 1.06 -20.82 8.72
N LYS A 60 1.35 -20.00 9.74
CA LYS A 60 0.89 -20.16 11.12
C LYS A 60 0.36 -18.83 11.59
N ALA A 61 -0.96 -18.65 11.51
CA ALA A 61 -1.65 -17.39 11.78
C ALA A 61 -1.19 -16.71 13.08
N LYS A 62 -0.95 -17.45 14.17
CA LYS A 62 -0.45 -16.87 15.42
C LYS A 62 0.95 -16.25 15.27
N ILE A 63 1.89 -16.96 14.64
CA ILE A 63 3.27 -16.50 14.46
C ILE A 63 3.29 -15.33 13.47
N ASP A 64 2.62 -15.50 12.33
CA ASP A 64 2.58 -14.49 11.29
C ASP A 64 1.89 -13.22 11.80
N ARG A 65 0.78 -13.29 12.55
CA ARG A 65 0.17 -12.10 13.15
C ARG A 65 1.08 -11.37 14.14
N TRP A 66 1.89 -12.09 14.93
CA TRP A 66 2.88 -11.45 15.81
C TRP A 66 3.96 -10.73 15.01
N LEU A 67 4.48 -11.35 13.94
CA LEU A 67 5.43 -10.73 13.04
C LEU A 67 4.82 -9.55 12.27
N GLY A 68 3.55 -9.66 11.88
CA GLY A 68 2.80 -8.57 11.25
C GLY A 68 2.64 -7.37 12.17
N THR A 69 2.30 -7.56 13.46
CA THR A 69 2.28 -6.47 14.45
C THR A 69 3.68 -5.90 14.66
N PHE A 70 4.73 -6.73 14.67
CA PHE A 70 6.10 -6.24 14.81
C PHE A 70 6.53 -5.38 13.60
N PHE A 71 6.44 -5.89 12.37
CA PHE A 71 6.86 -5.14 11.19
C PHE A 71 5.91 -3.98 10.85
N GLY A 72 4.61 -4.16 11.02
CA GLY A 72 3.62 -3.11 10.77
C GLY A 72 3.61 -2.05 11.85
N THR A 73 3.36 -2.47 13.07
CA THR A 73 3.00 -1.52 14.13
C THR A 73 4.22 -1.03 14.88
N VAL A 74 5.12 -1.92 15.29
CA VAL A 74 6.37 -1.49 15.95
C VAL A 74 7.31 -0.80 14.96
N CYS A 75 7.57 -1.41 13.79
CA CYS A 75 8.56 -0.86 12.85
C CYS A 75 8.00 0.23 11.93
N LEU A 76 6.85 0.02 11.27
CA LEU A 76 6.29 0.99 10.32
C LEU A 76 5.42 2.07 10.99
N GLY A 77 4.79 1.77 12.12
CA GLY A 77 3.88 2.70 12.81
C GLY A 77 2.44 2.64 12.30
N VAL A 78 2.05 1.54 11.66
CA VAL A 78 0.70 1.28 11.15
C VAL A 78 0.16 0.01 11.80
N SER A 79 -1.11 0.01 12.19
CA SER A 79 -1.72 -1.19 12.76
C SER A 79 -1.79 -2.28 11.71
N GLY A 80 -1.07 -3.38 11.98
CA GLY A 80 -1.19 -4.56 11.16
C GLY A 80 -2.55 -5.26 11.32
N SER A 81 -3.21 -5.14 12.48
CA SER A 81 -4.51 -5.80 12.70
C SER A 81 -5.64 -5.12 11.95
N TRP A 82 -5.76 -3.79 12.05
CA TRP A 82 -6.73 -3.03 11.26
C TRP A 82 -6.48 -3.24 9.76
N TRP A 83 -5.24 -3.04 9.31
CA TRP A 83 -4.88 -3.20 7.91
C TRP A 83 -5.21 -4.60 7.39
N ARG A 84 -4.98 -5.66 8.18
CA ARG A 84 -5.36 -7.03 7.80
C ARG A 84 -6.86 -7.16 7.52
N ASP A 85 -7.68 -6.67 8.43
CA ASP A 85 -9.14 -6.88 8.36
C ASP A 85 -9.75 -6.08 7.19
N GLU A 86 -9.25 -4.86 7.00
CA GLU A 86 -9.52 -4.01 5.84
C GLU A 86 -9.09 -4.70 4.53
N HIS A 87 -7.84 -5.13 4.45
CA HIS A 87 -7.27 -5.68 3.23
C HIS A 87 -7.81 -7.08 2.88
N PHE A 88 -8.27 -7.87 3.86
CA PHE A 88 -9.01 -9.10 3.60
C PHE A 88 -10.34 -8.83 2.90
N SER A 89 -11.01 -7.74 3.28
CA SER A 89 -12.26 -7.32 2.62
C SER A 89 -11.97 -6.87 1.18
N HIS A 90 -10.89 -6.11 0.99
CA HIS A 90 -10.38 -5.76 -0.34
C HIS A 90 -10.15 -7.00 -1.20
N HIS A 91 -9.39 -8.00 -0.74
CA HIS A 91 -9.15 -9.22 -1.51
C HIS A 91 -10.41 -10.02 -1.83
N ALA A 92 -11.40 -10.02 -0.93
CA ALA A 92 -12.65 -10.71 -1.17
C ALA A 92 -13.44 -10.03 -2.30
N LEU A 93 -13.44 -8.69 -2.32
CA LEU A 93 -14.36 -7.85 -3.10
C LEU A 93 -13.63 -6.64 -3.74
N THR A 94 -12.49 -6.89 -4.41
CA THR A 94 -11.64 -5.86 -5.05
C THR A 94 -12.42 -5.03 -6.06
N ASN A 95 -12.30 -3.69 -6.02
CA ASN A 95 -13.01 -2.75 -6.89
C ASN A 95 -14.53 -3.04 -6.96
N THR A 96 -15.14 -3.41 -5.85
CA THR A 96 -16.56 -3.77 -5.78
C THR A 96 -17.34 -2.72 -5.02
N VAL A 97 -18.58 -2.48 -5.45
CA VAL A 97 -19.53 -1.61 -4.76
C VAL A 97 -20.87 -2.31 -4.58
N ASN A 98 -21.55 -1.98 -3.49
CA ASN A 98 -22.94 -2.30 -3.25
C ASN A 98 -23.70 -1.00 -2.96
N PRO A 99 -24.41 -0.45 -3.96
CA PRO A 99 -25.20 0.77 -3.78
C PRO A 99 -26.33 0.64 -2.75
N GLU A 100 -26.89 -0.56 -2.55
CA GLU A 100 -28.00 -0.78 -1.61
C GLU A 100 -27.56 -0.64 -0.16
N THR A 101 -26.39 -1.20 0.17
CA THR A 101 -25.79 -1.13 1.52
C THR A 101 -24.85 0.07 1.68
N LYS A 102 -24.57 0.80 0.59
CA LYS A 102 -23.52 1.82 0.47
C LYS A 102 -22.13 1.29 0.83
N TRP A 103 -21.94 -0.03 0.76
CA TRP A 103 -20.64 -0.65 0.96
C TRP A 103 -19.80 -0.49 -0.31
N SER A 104 -18.50 -0.30 -0.13
CA SER A 104 -17.52 -0.33 -1.21
C SER A 104 -16.24 -0.99 -0.70
N ASP A 105 -15.44 -1.50 -1.63
CA ASP A 105 -14.06 -1.90 -1.36
C ASP A 105 -13.37 -0.83 -0.50
N PRO A 106 -12.89 -1.16 0.71
CA PRO A 106 -12.34 -0.17 1.61
C PRO A 106 -11.06 0.50 1.07
N GLN A 107 -10.32 -0.13 0.15
CA GLN A 107 -9.16 0.49 -0.53
C GLN A 107 -9.56 1.36 -1.73
N ALA A 108 -10.85 1.40 -2.09
CA ALA A 108 -11.39 2.31 -3.09
C ALA A 108 -12.11 3.51 -2.46
N HIS A 109 -12.42 3.47 -1.17
CA HIS A 109 -13.16 4.53 -0.49
C HIS A 109 -12.21 5.55 0.15
N GLU A 110 -11.63 6.42 -0.67
CA GLU A 110 -10.80 7.53 -0.19
C GLU A 110 -11.52 8.86 -0.39
N ALA A 111 -11.64 9.69 0.65
CA ALA A 111 -12.42 10.94 0.59
C ALA A 111 -12.02 11.86 -0.59
N ILE A 112 -10.74 11.84 -0.98
CA ILE A 112 -10.18 12.75 -1.99
C ILE A 112 -10.14 12.17 -3.41
N PHE A 113 -10.39 10.87 -3.58
CA PHE A 113 -10.29 10.19 -4.87
C PHE A 113 -11.54 9.39 -5.18
N ALA A 114 -12.05 9.57 -6.41
CA ALA A 114 -13.14 8.79 -6.96
C ALA A 114 -12.66 8.11 -8.23
N GLN A 115 -12.34 6.82 -8.11
CA GLN A 115 -11.78 5.99 -9.19
C GLN A 115 -12.87 5.49 -10.15
N ASN A 116 -14.15 5.60 -9.79
CA ASN A 116 -15.25 5.19 -10.63
C ASN A 116 -16.49 6.06 -10.39
N GLU A 117 -17.33 6.23 -11.41
CA GLU A 117 -18.63 6.90 -11.31
C GLU A 117 -19.53 6.30 -10.23
N ARG A 118 -19.43 5.00 -9.99
CA ARG A 118 -20.19 4.30 -8.94
C ARG A 118 -19.88 4.77 -7.52
N LEU A 119 -18.73 5.41 -7.32
CA LEU A 119 -18.33 5.94 -6.02
C LEU A 119 -18.83 7.37 -5.80
N PHE A 120 -19.28 8.07 -6.84
CA PHE A 120 -19.73 9.47 -6.73
C PHE A 120 -20.78 9.68 -5.64
N PRO A 121 -21.82 8.82 -5.49
CA PRO A 121 -22.83 8.97 -4.45
C PRO A 121 -22.30 8.77 -3.01
N LEU A 122 -21.10 8.23 -2.84
CA LEU A 122 -20.47 8.04 -1.54
C LEU A 122 -19.78 9.30 -1.03
N HIS A 123 -19.50 10.26 -1.91
CA HIS A 123 -18.89 11.54 -1.56
C HIS A 123 -19.96 12.60 -1.31
N ASN A 124 -20.00 13.14 -0.09
CA ASN A 124 -21.13 13.90 0.41
C ASN A 124 -20.76 15.29 0.97
N SER A 125 -19.48 15.64 0.99
CA SER A 125 -19.00 16.93 1.50
C SER A 125 -18.49 17.86 0.41
N LEU A 126 -18.53 19.17 0.69
CA LEU A 126 -17.98 20.20 -0.20
C LEU A 126 -16.49 20.01 -0.46
N PHE A 127 -15.74 19.54 0.54
CA PHE A 127 -14.31 19.26 0.39
C PHE A 127 -14.06 18.17 -0.66
N GLU A 128 -14.75 17.03 -0.53
CA GLU A 128 -14.65 15.92 -1.47
C GLU A 128 -15.05 16.34 -2.89
N TYR A 129 -16.13 17.13 -3.00
CA TYR A 129 -16.60 17.66 -4.29
C TYR A 129 -15.49 18.43 -5.03
N TYR A 130 -14.77 19.33 -4.35
CA TYR A 130 -13.67 20.06 -4.97
C TYR A 130 -12.43 19.20 -5.17
N ALA A 131 -12.12 18.30 -4.23
CA ALA A 131 -10.97 17.39 -4.33
C ALA A 131 -11.07 16.47 -5.56
N ILE A 132 -12.24 15.87 -5.80
CA ILE A 132 -12.50 14.97 -6.94
C ILE A 132 -12.36 15.69 -8.27
N LYS A 133 -12.67 17.00 -8.34
CA LYS A 133 -12.48 17.78 -9.58
C LYS A 133 -11.02 17.96 -9.96
N VAL A 134 -10.10 17.94 -8.98
CA VAL A 134 -8.67 18.14 -9.23
C VAL A 134 -7.82 16.91 -8.93
N GLN A 135 -8.44 15.77 -8.63
CA GLN A 135 -7.77 14.54 -8.19
C GLN A 135 -6.59 14.10 -9.07
N HIS A 136 -6.69 14.28 -10.39
CA HIS A 136 -5.63 13.93 -11.33
C HIS A 136 -4.35 14.79 -11.21
N ILE A 137 -4.47 16.00 -10.66
CA ILE A 137 -3.35 16.91 -10.38
C ILE A 137 -2.80 16.62 -8.98
N THR A 138 -3.70 16.35 -8.03
CA THR A 138 -3.34 16.17 -6.61
C THR A 138 -2.92 14.74 -6.27
N PHE A 139 -3.19 13.73 -7.11
CA PHE A 139 -2.90 12.32 -6.83
C PHE A 139 -1.46 12.07 -6.37
N LEU A 140 -0.46 12.44 -7.18
CA LEU A 140 0.95 12.20 -6.83
C LEU A 140 1.40 13.05 -5.62
N PRO A 141 1.17 14.37 -5.57
CA PRO A 141 1.50 15.17 -4.39
C PRO A 141 0.86 14.62 -3.11
N THR A 142 -0.39 14.19 -3.16
CA THR A 142 -1.08 13.68 -1.98
C THR A 142 -0.50 12.36 -1.51
N CYS A 143 -0.27 11.40 -2.41
CA CYS A 143 0.37 10.13 -2.04
C CYS A 143 1.74 10.36 -1.39
N ILE A 144 2.56 11.24 -1.99
CA ILE A 144 3.93 11.49 -1.55
C ILE A 144 3.98 12.28 -0.24
N LEU A 145 3.20 13.36 -0.12
CA LEU A 145 3.31 14.28 1.02
C LEU A 145 2.45 13.86 2.21
N PHE A 146 1.30 13.24 1.96
CA PHE A 146 0.30 12.97 2.99
C PHE A 146 -0.05 11.50 3.17
N GLY A 147 0.39 10.60 2.28
CA GLY A 147 0.10 9.16 2.36
C GLY A 147 0.42 8.59 3.75
N ARG A 148 1.65 8.79 4.23
CA ARG A 148 2.07 8.31 5.56
C ARG A 148 1.21 8.88 6.69
N VAL A 149 0.87 10.16 6.63
CA VAL A 149 0.07 10.80 7.68
C VAL A 149 -1.34 10.23 7.66
N ALA A 150 -1.94 10.08 6.47
CA ALA A 150 -3.27 9.52 6.30
C ALA A 150 -3.36 8.09 6.85
N ILE A 151 -2.45 7.19 6.44
CA ILE A 151 -2.50 5.79 6.89
C ILE A 151 -2.28 5.63 8.40
N ILE A 152 -1.45 6.49 9.02
CA ILE A 152 -1.29 6.50 10.49
C ILE A 152 -2.59 6.95 11.17
N LEU A 153 -3.23 8.00 10.65
CA LEU A 153 -4.49 8.51 11.21
C LEU A 153 -5.62 7.49 11.10
N ASP A 154 -5.78 6.86 9.93
CA ASP A 154 -6.77 5.80 9.73
C ASP A 154 -6.49 4.62 10.65
N SER A 155 -5.23 4.23 10.73
CA SER A 155 -4.81 3.18 11.65
C SER A 155 -5.10 3.51 13.11
N PHE A 156 -4.99 4.76 13.54
CA PHE A 156 -5.28 5.13 14.93
C PHE A 156 -6.78 5.20 15.20
N ARG A 157 -7.53 5.68 14.22
CA ARG A 157 -8.99 5.85 14.28
C ARG A 157 -9.72 4.52 14.35
N GLU A 158 -9.28 3.55 13.55
CA GLU A 158 -9.98 2.28 13.36
C GLU A 158 -9.48 1.15 14.28
N GLU A 159 -8.35 1.35 14.97
CA GLU A 159 -7.75 0.29 15.79
C GLU A 159 -8.50 0.01 17.10
N LYS A 160 -8.79 -1.27 17.34
CA LYS A 160 -9.61 -1.76 18.47
C LYS A 160 -8.85 -2.69 19.42
N ASN A 161 -7.70 -3.19 19.01
CA ASN A 161 -6.88 -4.18 19.69
C ASN A 161 -5.83 -3.52 20.58
N VAL A 162 -5.92 -3.77 21.89
CA VAL A 162 -4.98 -3.27 22.90
C VAL A 162 -3.52 -3.64 22.60
N ARG A 163 -3.27 -4.79 21.96
CA ARG A 163 -1.90 -5.19 21.59
C ARG A 163 -1.27 -4.20 20.60
N GLU A 164 -2.06 -3.68 19.65
CA GLU A 164 -1.56 -2.71 18.67
C GLU A 164 -1.26 -1.37 19.35
N TRP A 165 -2.07 -0.96 20.33
CA TRP A 165 -1.77 0.24 21.14
C TRP A 165 -0.47 0.12 21.92
N VAL A 166 -0.17 -1.04 22.51
CA VAL A 166 1.16 -1.29 23.13
C VAL A 166 2.27 -1.20 22.08
N ALA A 167 2.07 -1.78 20.89
CA ALA A 167 3.03 -1.71 19.81
C ALA A 167 3.25 -0.28 19.28
N PHE A 168 2.21 0.56 19.24
CA PHE A 168 2.33 1.99 18.90
C PHE A 168 3.16 2.75 19.93
N VAL A 169 2.97 2.49 21.22
CA VAL A 169 3.81 3.10 22.26
C VAL A 169 5.28 2.75 22.03
N ILE A 170 5.58 1.48 21.71
CA ILE A 170 6.94 1.06 21.37
C ILE A 170 7.42 1.81 20.12
N HIS A 171 6.60 1.89 19.06
CA HIS A 171 6.91 2.60 17.82
C HIS A 171 7.35 4.04 18.07
N TRP A 172 6.48 4.82 18.70
CA TRP A 172 6.75 6.23 18.95
C TRP A 172 7.88 6.42 19.96
N THR A 173 8.10 5.49 20.89
CA THR A 173 9.25 5.54 21.80
C THR A 173 10.57 5.45 21.05
N TRP A 174 10.74 4.48 20.15
CA TRP A 174 12.01 4.35 19.42
C TRP A 174 12.19 5.45 18.36
N ILE A 175 11.09 5.96 17.78
CA ILE A 175 11.14 7.14 16.90
C ILE A 175 11.59 8.38 17.68
N CYS A 176 10.99 8.65 18.85
CA CYS A 176 11.40 9.76 19.71
C CYS A 176 12.86 9.61 20.17
N LEU A 177 13.32 8.37 20.43
CA LEU A 177 14.72 8.10 20.75
C LEU A 177 15.64 8.40 19.55
N LEU A 178 15.28 8.00 18.33
CA LEU A 178 16.08 8.34 17.15
C LEU A 178 16.15 9.85 16.94
N LEU A 179 15.01 10.54 17.05
CA LEU A 179 14.92 11.98 16.85
C LEU A 179 15.62 12.78 17.95
N SER A 180 15.76 12.25 19.18
CA SER A 180 16.43 12.96 20.28
C SER A 180 17.95 13.11 20.08
N PHE A 181 18.54 12.36 19.15
CA PHE A 181 19.93 12.52 18.74
C PHE A 181 20.13 13.66 17.73
N LEU A 182 19.06 14.23 17.16
CA LEU A 182 19.18 15.35 16.24
C LEU A 182 19.37 16.68 17.02
N PRO A 183 20.21 17.61 16.55
CA PRO A 183 20.61 18.79 17.32
C PRO A 183 19.48 19.78 17.62
N THR A 184 18.47 19.87 16.75
CA THR A 184 17.40 20.88 16.84
C THR A 184 16.04 20.31 16.46
N TRP A 185 14.97 20.92 16.99
CA TRP A 185 13.60 20.61 16.58
C TRP A 185 13.34 20.81 15.09
N TYR A 186 14.03 21.78 14.47
CA TYR A 186 13.97 21.99 13.02
C TYR A 186 14.53 20.77 12.27
N GLU A 187 15.68 20.24 12.70
CA GLU A 187 16.24 19.03 12.10
C GLU A 187 15.36 17.80 12.34
N CYS A 188 14.76 17.64 13.53
CA CYS A 188 13.77 16.58 13.78
C CYS A 188 12.61 16.64 12.80
N PHE A 189 12.03 17.84 12.61
CA PHE A 189 10.92 18.06 11.69
C PHE A 189 11.32 17.74 10.25
N VAL A 190 12.46 18.24 9.77
CA VAL A 190 12.91 18.01 8.39
C VAL A 190 13.25 16.53 8.17
N PHE A 191 13.98 15.90 9.10
CA PHE A 191 14.34 14.49 9.02
C PHE A 191 13.11 13.59 8.91
N TYR A 192 12.14 13.75 9.83
CA TYR A 192 10.93 12.93 9.82
C TYR A 192 10.07 13.21 8.58
N SER A 193 9.94 14.48 8.18
CA SER A 193 9.19 14.86 6.97
C SER A 193 9.81 14.26 5.71
N MET A 194 11.14 14.30 5.58
CA MET A 194 11.82 13.66 4.45
C MET A 194 11.62 12.14 4.45
N ALA A 195 11.73 11.49 5.61
CA ALA A 195 11.49 10.06 5.71
C ALA A 195 10.05 9.69 5.31
N ALA A 196 9.06 10.49 5.76
CA ALA A 196 7.65 10.34 5.39
C ALA A 196 7.42 10.53 3.89
N ILE A 197 8.03 11.54 3.28
CA ILE A 197 7.91 11.86 1.85
C ILE A 197 8.49 10.74 0.98
N PHE A 198 9.67 10.22 1.33
CA PHE A 198 10.28 9.11 0.61
C PHE A 198 9.47 7.82 0.75
N GLU A 199 8.90 7.56 1.92
CA GLU A 199 8.00 6.43 2.15
C GLU A 199 6.66 6.61 1.40
N GLY A 200 6.21 7.84 1.18
CA GLY A 200 5.01 8.16 0.39
C GLY A 200 5.00 7.56 -1.02
N VAL A 201 6.16 7.23 -1.60
CA VAL A 201 6.24 6.48 -2.86
C VAL A 201 5.58 5.10 -2.78
N LEU A 202 5.60 4.46 -1.60
CA LEU A 202 4.91 3.19 -1.33
C LEU A 202 3.42 3.31 -1.60
N HIS A 203 2.78 4.43 -1.25
CA HIS A 203 1.35 4.63 -1.46
C HIS A 203 1.02 4.58 -2.96
N ILE A 204 1.84 5.19 -3.81
CA ILE A 204 1.67 5.07 -5.26
C ILE A 204 1.73 3.59 -5.67
N GLN A 205 2.63 2.78 -5.07
CA GLN A 205 2.79 1.36 -5.44
C GLN A 205 1.59 0.51 -5.09
N LEU A 206 0.91 0.86 -3.99
CA LEU A 206 -0.31 0.19 -3.56
C LEU A 206 -1.48 0.50 -4.49
N LEU A 207 -1.65 1.77 -4.90
CA LEU A 207 -2.87 2.25 -5.56
C LEU A 207 -2.90 2.02 -7.08
N ILE A 208 -1.78 2.24 -7.80
CA ILE A 208 -1.80 2.28 -9.27
C ILE A 208 -2.14 0.93 -9.93
N SER A 209 -2.05 -0.17 -9.17
CA SER A 209 -2.30 -1.52 -9.67
C SER A 209 -3.78 -1.84 -9.86
N HIS A 210 -4.70 -1.07 -9.27
CA HIS A 210 -6.16 -1.29 -9.39
C HIS A 210 -6.96 0.00 -9.64
N TYR A 211 -6.40 1.18 -9.38
CA TYR A 211 -7.11 2.48 -9.48
C TYR A 211 -7.68 2.84 -10.86
N CYS A 212 -7.09 2.35 -11.95
CA CYS A 212 -7.61 2.58 -13.31
C CYS A 212 -8.33 1.37 -13.90
N LYS A 213 -8.78 0.45 -13.03
CA LYS A 213 -9.44 -0.79 -13.44
C LYS A 213 -10.96 -0.70 -13.22
N PRO A 214 -11.74 -1.55 -13.90
CA PRO A 214 -13.19 -1.51 -13.78
C PRO A 214 -13.66 -1.79 -12.35
N PHE A 215 -14.84 -1.26 -12.04
CA PHE A 215 -15.56 -1.55 -10.80
C PHE A 215 -16.78 -2.41 -11.09
N TYR A 216 -17.16 -3.24 -10.12
CA TYR A 216 -18.21 -4.23 -10.24
C TYR A 216 -19.27 -4.05 -9.16
N LEU A 217 -20.48 -4.54 -9.44
CA LEU A 217 -21.49 -4.69 -8.41
C LEU A 217 -21.19 -5.97 -7.62
N GLU A 218 -21.52 -6.00 -6.33
CA GLU A 218 -21.35 -7.20 -5.50
C GLU A 218 -22.03 -8.44 -6.14
N ASN A 219 -23.20 -8.23 -6.78
CA ASN A 219 -23.93 -9.28 -7.50
C ASN A 219 -23.20 -9.79 -8.77
N ASP A 220 -22.14 -9.13 -9.26
CA ASP A 220 -21.34 -9.67 -10.36
C ASP A 220 -20.44 -10.84 -9.90
N ILE A 221 -20.21 -10.95 -8.57
CA ILE A 221 -19.32 -11.93 -7.91
C ILE A 221 -20.09 -13.17 -7.43
N CYS A 222 -21.20 -13.53 -8.09
CA CYS A 222 -22.04 -14.64 -7.65
C CYS A 222 -21.43 -16.05 -7.80
N THR A 223 -20.29 -16.20 -8.49
CA THR A 223 -19.67 -17.51 -8.73
C THR A 223 -18.17 -17.48 -8.50
N THR A 224 -17.60 -18.62 -8.08
CA THR A 224 -16.15 -18.80 -7.92
C THR A 224 -15.39 -18.52 -9.22
N GLN A 225 -15.95 -18.88 -10.38
CA GLN A 225 -15.33 -18.60 -11.67
C GLN A 225 -15.24 -17.10 -11.96
N ASN A 226 -16.32 -16.35 -11.66
CA ASN A 226 -16.32 -14.90 -11.78
C ASN A 226 -15.31 -14.28 -10.82
N TRP A 227 -15.18 -14.79 -9.60
CA TRP A 227 -14.20 -14.29 -8.63
C TRP A 227 -12.76 -14.36 -9.18
N TYR A 228 -12.30 -15.52 -9.64
CA TYR A 228 -10.94 -15.64 -10.21
C TYR A 228 -10.74 -14.75 -11.43
N ARG A 229 -11.74 -14.68 -12.32
CA ARG A 229 -11.68 -13.80 -13.50
C ARG A 229 -11.50 -12.34 -13.06
N MET A 230 -12.27 -11.89 -12.08
CA MET A 230 -12.24 -10.53 -11.54
C MET A 230 -10.89 -10.20 -10.90
N GLN A 231 -10.31 -11.12 -10.12
CA GLN A 231 -8.96 -10.90 -9.58
C GLN A 231 -7.90 -10.68 -10.67
N VAL A 232 -8.08 -11.22 -11.88
CA VAL A 232 -7.19 -10.91 -13.01
C VAL A 232 -7.53 -9.54 -13.62
N ILE A 233 -8.79 -9.30 -13.97
CA ILE A 233 -9.18 -8.12 -14.76
C ILE A 233 -9.27 -6.83 -13.95
N SER A 234 -9.34 -6.89 -12.62
CA SER A 234 -9.35 -5.74 -11.71
C SER A 234 -7.95 -5.26 -11.31
N ASN A 235 -6.90 -5.95 -11.77
CA ASN A 235 -5.53 -5.70 -11.35
C ASN A 235 -4.60 -5.51 -12.55
N ILE A 236 -3.44 -4.89 -12.30
CA ILE A 236 -2.35 -4.65 -13.25
C ILE A 236 -1.07 -5.19 -12.64
N ASN A 237 -0.28 -5.89 -13.44
CA ASN A 237 1.09 -6.21 -13.06
C ASN A 237 2.09 -5.16 -13.59
N ILE A 238 3.10 -4.88 -12.78
CA ILE A 238 4.20 -4.00 -13.15
C ILE A 238 5.38 -4.83 -13.66
N VAL A 239 5.76 -4.59 -14.91
CA VAL A 239 6.89 -5.26 -15.54
C VAL A 239 8.19 -4.57 -15.13
N ASN A 240 9.05 -5.30 -14.43
CA ASN A 240 10.37 -4.82 -14.02
C ASN A 240 11.44 -5.93 -13.99
N PRO A 241 12.73 -5.56 -14.09
CA PRO A 241 13.85 -6.47 -13.83
C PRO A 241 13.80 -7.08 -12.43
N VAL A 242 14.40 -8.25 -12.24
CA VAL A 242 14.36 -9.01 -10.96
C VAL A 242 14.86 -8.19 -9.76
N TRP A 243 15.88 -7.36 -9.94
CA TRP A 243 16.44 -6.55 -8.85
C TRP A 243 15.46 -5.50 -8.32
N MET A 244 14.49 -5.05 -9.14
CA MET A 244 13.43 -4.12 -8.74
C MET A 244 12.31 -4.78 -7.90
N ASP A 245 12.30 -6.10 -7.75
CA ASP A 245 11.34 -6.77 -6.85
C ASP A 245 11.56 -6.36 -5.38
N TRP A 246 12.78 -5.94 -5.03
CA TRP A 246 13.03 -5.35 -3.72
C TRP A 246 12.26 -4.04 -3.55
N PHE A 247 12.30 -3.18 -4.57
CA PHE A 247 11.59 -1.89 -4.55
C PHE A 247 10.06 -2.09 -4.55
N HIS A 248 9.53 -2.97 -5.41
CA HIS A 248 8.08 -3.24 -5.47
C HIS A 248 7.56 -4.18 -4.39
N GLY A 249 8.44 -4.79 -3.62
CA GLY A 249 8.04 -5.71 -2.57
C GLY A 249 7.20 -6.90 -3.03
N GLY A 250 7.32 -7.31 -4.30
CA GLY A 250 6.48 -8.35 -4.89
C GLY A 250 5.09 -7.89 -5.33
N LEU A 251 4.66 -6.67 -5.00
CA LEU A 251 3.36 -6.12 -5.45
C LEU A 251 3.36 -5.71 -6.92
N ASN A 252 4.52 -5.75 -7.58
CA ASN A 252 4.58 -5.76 -9.04
C ASN A 252 3.88 -6.98 -9.68
N PHE A 253 3.59 -8.01 -8.89
CA PHE A 253 2.80 -9.19 -9.25
C PHE A 253 1.41 -9.14 -8.58
N HIS A 254 0.70 -8.02 -8.75
CA HIS A 254 -0.57 -7.77 -8.07
C HIS A 254 -1.65 -8.80 -8.45
N ILE A 255 -1.69 -9.26 -9.70
CA ILE A 255 -2.60 -10.31 -10.16
C ILE A 255 -2.36 -11.62 -9.42
N GLU A 256 -1.10 -12.09 -9.31
CA GLU A 256 -0.78 -13.34 -8.60
C GLU A 256 -1.05 -13.21 -7.11
N HIS A 257 -0.77 -12.05 -6.54
CA HIS A 257 -1.07 -11.72 -5.16
C HIS A 257 -2.57 -11.84 -4.86
N HIS A 258 -3.42 -11.28 -5.71
CA HIS A 258 -4.88 -11.35 -5.56
C HIS A 258 -5.45 -12.75 -5.82
N LEU A 259 -4.87 -13.51 -6.75
CA LEU A 259 -5.28 -14.90 -7.00
C LEU A 259 -4.87 -15.85 -5.87
N PHE A 260 -3.71 -15.61 -5.25
CA PHE A 260 -3.09 -16.51 -4.28
C PHE A 260 -2.54 -15.74 -3.06
N PRO A 261 -3.40 -15.10 -2.25
CA PRO A 261 -2.95 -14.22 -1.16
C PRO A 261 -2.13 -14.95 -0.09
N LEU A 262 -2.27 -16.28 0.04
CA LEU A 262 -1.46 -17.07 0.97
C LEU A 262 -0.08 -17.46 0.41
N MET A 263 0.19 -17.23 -0.87
CA MET A 263 1.44 -17.62 -1.51
C MET A 263 2.58 -16.68 -1.11
N PRO A 264 3.74 -17.19 -0.66
CA PRO A 264 4.89 -16.33 -0.38
C PRO A 264 5.38 -15.61 -1.64
N ARG A 265 5.54 -14.29 -1.57
CA ARG A 265 5.86 -13.43 -2.73
C ARG A 265 7.12 -13.78 -3.53
N HIS A 266 8.07 -14.51 -2.95
CA HIS A 266 9.24 -15.01 -3.69
C HIS A 266 8.89 -16.04 -4.77
N ASN A 267 7.66 -16.56 -4.78
CA ASN A 267 7.14 -17.47 -5.80
C ASN A 267 6.36 -16.76 -6.92
N TYR A 268 6.04 -15.47 -6.77
CA TYR A 268 5.16 -14.77 -7.72
C TYR A 268 5.71 -14.74 -9.14
N ARG A 269 7.02 -14.58 -9.34
CA ARG A 269 7.62 -14.68 -10.68
C ARG A 269 7.38 -16.03 -11.37
N LYS A 270 7.36 -17.12 -10.60
CA LYS A 270 7.04 -18.45 -11.13
C LYS A 270 5.55 -18.55 -11.41
N ALA A 271 4.71 -18.14 -10.46
CA ALA A 271 3.25 -18.14 -10.61
C ALA A 271 2.80 -17.33 -11.83
N ASN A 272 3.39 -16.15 -12.07
CA ASN A 272 3.07 -15.27 -13.19
C ASN A 272 3.15 -15.95 -14.55
N LYS A 273 4.17 -16.78 -14.77
CA LYS A 273 4.30 -17.56 -16.02
C LYS A 273 3.13 -18.50 -16.22
N HIS A 274 2.68 -19.16 -15.15
CA HIS A 274 1.55 -20.09 -15.20
C HIS A 274 0.22 -19.35 -15.35
N VAL A 275 -0.01 -18.26 -14.60
CA VAL A 275 -1.23 -17.45 -14.70
C VAL A 275 -1.39 -16.88 -16.10
N LYS A 276 -0.33 -16.31 -16.69
CA LYS A 276 -0.36 -15.82 -18.08
C LYS A 276 -0.75 -16.91 -19.08
N HIS A 277 -0.23 -18.12 -18.92
CA HIS A 277 -0.56 -19.24 -19.78
C HIS A 277 -2.05 -19.61 -19.67
N VAL A 278 -2.58 -19.74 -18.46
CA VAL A 278 -4.01 -20.02 -18.21
C VAL A 278 -4.90 -18.91 -18.76
N CYS A 279 -4.55 -17.63 -18.53
CA CYS A 279 -5.30 -16.50 -19.07
C CYS A 279 -5.35 -16.54 -20.60
N LYS A 280 -4.25 -16.91 -21.27
CA LYS A 280 -4.20 -17.06 -22.73
C LYS A 280 -5.13 -18.18 -23.22
N GLU A 281 -5.13 -19.34 -22.55
CA GLU A 281 -6.01 -20.47 -22.91
C GLU A 281 -7.50 -20.13 -22.74
N LEU A 282 -7.83 -19.33 -21.71
CA LEU A 282 -9.20 -18.94 -21.39
C LEU A 282 -9.66 -17.64 -22.08
N GLY A 283 -8.81 -17.01 -22.91
CA GLY A 283 -9.12 -15.73 -23.56
C GLY A 283 -9.37 -14.58 -22.57
N ILE A 284 -8.70 -14.60 -21.41
CA ILE A 284 -8.78 -13.54 -20.39
C ILE A 284 -7.62 -12.56 -20.62
N THR A 285 -7.92 -11.28 -20.72
CA THR A 285 -6.89 -10.23 -20.84
C THR A 285 -6.05 -10.17 -19.57
N PHE A 286 -4.75 -10.44 -19.72
CA PHE A 286 -3.75 -10.25 -18.67
C PHE A 286 -3.11 -8.88 -18.85
N ASP A 287 -3.37 -7.93 -17.94
CA ASP A 287 -2.88 -6.55 -18.06
C ASP A 287 -1.54 -6.38 -17.34
N GLU A 288 -0.54 -5.96 -18.10
CA GLU A 288 0.77 -5.63 -17.57
C GLU A 288 1.37 -4.42 -18.28
N CYS A 289 2.10 -3.60 -17.53
CA CYS A 289 2.75 -2.43 -18.08
C CYS A 289 3.97 -2.02 -17.25
N THR A 290 4.70 -1.01 -17.71
CA THR A 290 5.79 -0.45 -16.90
C THR A 290 5.23 0.41 -15.77
N TRP A 291 6.04 0.66 -14.73
CA TRP A 291 5.66 1.53 -13.62
C TRP A 291 5.18 2.91 -14.09
N SER A 292 5.93 3.55 -14.99
CA SER A 292 5.59 4.86 -15.54
C SER A 292 4.27 4.85 -16.32
N GLU A 293 4.03 3.79 -17.09
CA GLU A 293 2.80 3.60 -17.83
C GLU A 293 1.60 3.42 -16.88
N ALA A 294 1.74 2.63 -15.80
CA ALA A 294 0.69 2.50 -14.78
C ALA A 294 0.35 3.85 -14.14
N VAL A 295 1.36 4.64 -13.74
CA VAL A 295 1.15 6.00 -13.20
C VAL A 295 0.42 6.91 -14.20
N ILE A 296 0.82 6.89 -15.47
CA ILE A 296 0.18 7.68 -16.53
C ILE A 296 -1.28 7.25 -16.71
N ARG A 297 -1.56 5.94 -16.79
CA ARG A 297 -2.92 5.40 -16.90
C ARG A 297 -3.79 5.81 -15.72
N THR A 298 -3.27 5.74 -14.49
CA THR A 298 -3.98 6.19 -13.28
C THR A 298 -4.33 7.68 -13.37
N ILE A 299 -3.36 8.55 -13.70
CA ILE A 299 -3.62 10.00 -13.79
C ILE A 299 -4.63 10.32 -14.90
N GLN A 300 -4.51 9.69 -16.07
CA GLN A 300 -5.46 9.88 -17.18
C GLN A 300 -6.87 9.41 -16.82
N HIS A 301 -6.99 8.26 -16.13
CA HIS A 301 -8.26 7.73 -15.66
C HIS A 301 -8.90 8.65 -14.62
N LEU A 302 -8.14 9.11 -13.63
CA LEU A 302 -8.59 10.08 -12.63
C LEU A 302 -9.02 11.41 -13.27
N LYS A 303 -8.36 11.84 -14.36
CA LYS A 303 -8.76 13.03 -15.12
C LYS A 303 -10.11 12.82 -15.82
N LYS A 304 -10.32 11.64 -16.39
CA LYS A 304 -11.61 11.25 -16.98
C LYS A 304 -12.71 11.25 -15.92
N MET A 305 -12.47 10.66 -14.75
CA MET A 305 -13.43 10.63 -13.64
C MET A 305 -13.73 12.03 -13.09
N SER A 306 -12.72 12.90 -12.93
CA SER A 306 -12.90 14.31 -12.59
C SER A 306 -13.82 15.04 -13.59
N THR A 307 -13.65 14.77 -14.89
CA THR A 307 -14.47 15.35 -15.95
C THR A 307 -15.91 14.85 -15.85
N HIS A 308 -16.11 13.54 -15.69
CA HIS A 308 -17.42 12.93 -15.54
C HIS A 308 -18.16 13.43 -14.29
N PHE A 309 -17.48 13.48 -13.14
CA PHE A 309 -18.01 14.03 -11.89
C PHE A 309 -18.41 15.49 -12.02
N SER A 310 -17.64 16.29 -12.78
CA SER A 310 -17.97 17.70 -13.02
C SER A 310 -19.23 17.89 -13.86
N LEU A 311 -19.53 16.95 -14.76
CA LEU A 311 -20.71 16.97 -15.63
C LEU A 311 -21.94 16.37 -14.92
N ASN A 312 -21.76 15.30 -14.16
CA ASN A 312 -22.81 14.66 -13.39
C ASN A 312 -22.26 14.14 -12.03
N PRO A 313 -22.32 14.97 -10.97
CA PRO A 313 -21.83 14.57 -9.65
C PRO A 313 -22.79 13.65 -8.88
N ASN A 314 -23.99 13.37 -9.43
CA ASN A 314 -25.09 12.65 -8.77
C ASN A 314 -25.23 11.21 -9.28
#